data_AF-A0A9E3JPH3-F1
#
_entry.id   AF-A0A9E3JPH3-F1
#
_cell.length_a   1.000
_cell.length_b   1.000
_cell.length_c   1.000
_cell.angle_alpha   90.00
_cell.angle_beta   90.00
_cell.angle_gamma   90.00
#
_symmetry.space_group_name_H-M   'P 1'
#
loop_
_entity.id
_entity.type
_entity.pdbx_description
1 polymer ?
#
loop_
_entity_poly.entity_id
_entity_poly.type
_entity_poly.pdbx_seq_one_letter_code
_entity_poly.pdbx_strand_id
1 'polypeptide(L)'
;MHKHMIRGAAIALFSAAMGIGGSAAALPGGPTTPCTEANAGEIATVESYSPRTGYTQRIYECSPPYGWSLVAVCDAYGCVYY
;
A
#
# COMPACT_ATOMS: atom_id res chain seq x y z
N MET A 1 -33.47 7.83 -17.74
CA MET A 1 -32.32 8.01 -16.82
C MET A 1 -32.05 6.69 -16.12
N HIS A 2 -31.08 5.90 -16.60
CA HIS A 2 -30.64 4.67 -15.95
C HIS A 2 -29.44 4.98 -15.06
N LYS A 3 -29.56 4.74 -13.75
CA LYS A 3 -28.47 4.93 -12.78
C LYS A 3 -27.56 3.70 -12.83
N HIS A 4 -26.35 3.85 -13.34
CA HIS A 4 -25.33 2.81 -13.27
C HIS A 4 -24.83 2.70 -11.82
N MET A 5 -25.29 1.69 -11.09
CA MET A 5 -24.62 1.23 -9.88
C MET A 5 -23.49 0.28 -10.28
N ILE A 6 -22.27 0.79 -10.36
CA ILE A 6 -21.08 -0.03 -10.20
C ILE A 6 -20.56 0.27 -8.80
N ARG A 7 -21.02 -0.52 -7.83
CA ARG A 7 -20.57 -0.45 -6.44
C ARG A 7 -20.09 -1.83 -6.01
N GLY A 8 -18.80 -1.93 -5.70
CA GLY A 8 -18.31 -2.87 -4.68
C GLY A 8 -17.43 -4.03 -5.14
N ALA A 9 -17.54 -4.53 -6.37
CA ALA A 9 -16.85 -5.79 -6.72
C ALA A 9 -15.39 -5.62 -7.19
N ALA A 10 -14.98 -4.44 -7.65
CA ALA A 10 -13.65 -4.26 -8.26
C ALA A 10 -12.50 -4.18 -7.23
N ILE A 11 -12.78 -3.83 -5.98
CA ILE A 11 -11.73 -3.63 -4.96
C ILE A 11 -11.24 -4.98 -4.39
N ALA A 12 -12.10 -6.00 -4.38
CA ALA A 12 -11.73 -7.35 -3.89
C ALA A 12 -10.72 -8.08 -4.79
N LEU A 13 -10.61 -7.71 -6.06
CA LEU A 13 -9.67 -8.34 -7.00
C LEU A 13 -8.24 -7.77 -6.93
N PHE A 14 -8.04 -6.60 -6.31
CA PHE A 14 -6.69 -6.05 -6.11
C PHE A 14 -5.93 -6.72 -4.97
N SER A 15 -6.63 -7.35 -4.02
CA SER A 15 -5.99 -8.03 -2.89
C SER A 15 -5.24 -9.31 -3.27
N ALA A 16 -5.47 -9.86 -4.47
CA ALA A 16 -4.82 -11.09 -4.93
C ALA A 16 -3.59 -10.86 -5.83
N ALA A 17 -3.31 -9.62 -6.24
CA ALA A 17 -2.24 -9.30 -7.19
C ALA A 17 -1.02 -8.62 -6.55
N MET A 18 -0.93 -8.55 -5.22
CA MET A 18 0.28 -8.08 -4.54
C MET A 18 1.33 -9.18 -4.58
N GLY A 19 2.01 -9.24 -5.72
CA GLY A 19 3.21 -10.03 -5.92
C GLY A 19 4.22 -9.67 -4.82
N ILE A 20 4.80 -10.72 -4.25
CA ILE A 20 5.81 -10.64 -3.20
C ILE A 20 7.07 -10.02 -3.82
N GLY A 21 7.15 -8.69 -3.80
CA GLY A 21 8.37 -7.95 -4.11
C GLY A 21 9.36 -8.15 -2.97
N GLY A 22 10.23 -9.14 -3.11
CA GLY A 22 11.26 -9.48 -2.13
C GLY A 22 12.15 -8.28 -1.77
N SER A 23 12.36 -8.17 -0.47
CA SER A 23 13.23 -7.28 0.30
C SER A 23 14.40 -6.62 -0.45
N ALA A 24 14.43 -5.29 -0.48
CA ALA A 24 15.63 -4.55 -0.84
C ALA A 24 15.87 -3.33 0.08
N ALA A 25 15.88 -3.52 1.40
CA ALA A 25 16.49 -2.63 2.41
C ALA A 25 16.34 -1.08 2.26
N ALA A 26 15.41 -0.50 3.02
CA ALA A 26 15.47 0.85 3.56
C ALA A 26 14.58 0.91 4.82
N LEU A 27 15.19 0.80 5.99
CA LEU A 27 14.53 1.08 7.28
C LEU A 27 14.36 2.60 7.50
N PRO A 28 13.43 3.07 8.36
CA PRO A 28 12.31 2.34 8.95
C PRO A 28 10.98 3.03 8.60
N GLY A 29 10.39 2.65 7.47
CA GLY A 29 8.97 2.90 7.28
C GLY A 29 8.44 2.72 5.87
N GLY A 30 9.20 3.15 4.85
CA GLY A 30 8.73 3.20 3.46
C GLY A 30 9.37 2.17 2.53
N PRO A 31 8.90 2.11 1.26
CA PRO A 31 9.46 1.25 0.23
C PRO A 31 10.89 1.67 -0.10
N THR A 32 11.66 0.69 -0.56
CA THR A 32 13.10 0.84 -0.76
C THR A 32 13.47 1.12 -2.21
N THR A 33 12.60 0.69 -3.13
CA THR A 33 12.59 1.07 -4.53
C THR A 33 12.36 2.58 -4.64
N PRO A 34 13.12 3.30 -5.47
CA PRO A 34 12.84 4.72 -5.72
C PRO A 34 11.48 4.88 -6.42
N CYS A 35 10.76 5.94 -6.06
CA CYS A 35 9.56 6.34 -6.77
C CYS A 35 9.95 7.23 -7.96
N THR A 36 9.55 6.80 -9.15
CA THR A 36 9.91 7.38 -10.45
C THR A 36 8.69 7.39 -11.37
N GLU A 37 8.72 8.13 -12.47
CA GLU A 37 7.65 8.11 -13.47
C GLU A 37 7.35 6.70 -14.03
N ALA A 38 8.34 5.80 -14.00
CA ALA A 38 8.20 4.43 -14.50
C ALA A 38 7.32 3.55 -13.60
N ASN A 39 7.15 3.93 -12.33
CA ASN A 39 6.33 3.22 -11.36
C ASN A 39 5.31 4.12 -10.67
N ALA A 40 4.87 5.18 -11.35
CA ALA A 40 3.76 6.01 -10.90
C ALA A 40 2.49 5.15 -10.70
N GLY A 41 1.86 5.29 -9.53
CA GLY A 41 0.69 4.49 -9.13
C GLY A 41 1.03 3.07 -8.65
N GLU A 42 2.31 2.71 -8.55
CA GLU A 42 2.71 1.45 -7.92
C GLU A 42 2.30 1.48 -6.44
N ILE A 43 1.76 0.35 -5.96
CA ILE A 43 1.44 0.13 -4.56
C ILE A 43 2.48 -0.80 -3.95
N ALA A 44 3.13 -0.32 -2.89
CA ALA A 44 4.10 -1.09 -2.13
C ALA A 44 3.61 -1.30 -0.70
N THR A 45 3.75 -2.52 -0.20
CA THR A 45 3.41 -2.85 1.19
C THR A 45 4.68 -3.14 1.97
N VAL A 46 4.83 -2.48 3.12
CA VAL A 46 5.95 -2.64 4.04
C VAL A 46 5.42 -3.18 5.35
N GLU A 47 5.91 -4.35 5.75
CA GLU A 47 5.55 -4.93 7.04
C GLU A 47 6.54 -4.50 8.12
N SER A 48 6.01 -4.14 9.28
CA SER A 48 6.80 -3.76 10.44
C SER A 48 6.30 -4.47 11.69
N TYR A 49 7.22 -4.93 12.53
CA TYR A 49 6.87 -5.52 13.82
C TYR A 49 7.30 -4.58 14.94
N SER A 50 6.38 -4.31 15.85
CA SER A 50 6.62 -3.56 17.08
C SER A 50 6.21 -4.42 18.27
N PRO A 51 7.07 -4.59 19.29
CA PRO A 51 6.70 -5.32 20.50
C PRO A 51 5.49 -4.73 21.26
N ARG A 52 5.16 -3.45 21.00
CA ARG A 52 4.04 -2.75 21.65
C ARG A 52 2.72 -2.89 20.89
N THR A 53 2.77 -2.92 19.56
CA THR A 53 1.58 -2.84 18.69
C THR A 53 1.39 -4.06 17.79
N GLY A 54 2.31 -5.03 17.85
CA GLY A 54 2.28 -6.23 17.01
C GLY A 54 2.76 -5.97 15.58
N TYR A 55 2.33 -6.83 14.66
CA TYR A 55 2.58 -6.65 13.23
C TYR A 55 1.67 -5.57 12.67
N THR A 56 2.26 -4.67 11.88
CA THR A 56 1.57 -3.59 11.20
C THR A 56 2.07 -3.53 9.76
N GLN A 57 1.13 -3.53 8.82
CA GLN A 57 1.39 -3.34 7.39
C GLN A 57 1.18 -1.87 7.04
N ARG A 58 2.13 -1.29 6.31
CA ARG A 58 2.06 0.08 5.81
C ARG A 58 2.02 0.04 4.29
N ILE A 59 0.98 0.61 3.72
CA ILE A 59 0.73 0.62 2.28
C ILE A 59 1.08 2.01 1.75
N TYR A 60 1.91 2.03 0.72
CA TYR A 60 2.41 3.23 0.07
C TYR A 60 2.01 3.25 -1.41
N GLU A 61 1.77 4.44 -1.94
CA GLU A 61 1.58 4.69 -3.37
C GLU A 61 2.70 5.60 -3.88
N CYS A 62 3.30 5.24 -5.02
CA CYS A 62 4.27 6.11 -5.68
C CYS A 62 3.55 7.20 -6.47
N SER A 63 3.73 8.46 -6.06
CA SER A 63 3.18 9.65 -6.70
C SER A 63 4.30 10.59 -7.15
N PRO A 64 4.94 10.36 -8.30
CA PRO A 64 5.91 11.30 -8.84
C PRO A 64 5.29 12.69 -9.09
N PRO A 65 6.04 13.79 -8.89
CA PRO A 65 7.42 13.85 -8.39
C PRO A 65 7.53 13.80 -6.85
N TYR A 66 6.42 13.60 -6.14
CA TYR A 66 6.30 13.71 -4.67
C TYR A 66 6.85 12.50 -3.90
N GLY A 67 7.10 11.38 -4.58
CA GLY A 67 7.68 10.18 -3.99
C GLY A 67 6.64 9.19 -3.47
N TRP A 68 7.02 8.37 -2.49
CA TRP A 68 6.11 7.42 -1.85
C TRP A 68 5.25 8.10 -0.78
N SER A 69 3.94 7.99 -0.91
CA SER A 69 2.97 8.50 0.05
C SER A 69 2.29 7.35 0.78
N LEU A 70 2.20 7.44 2.11
CA LEU A 70 1.47 6.46 2.91
C LEU A 70 -0.03 6.63 2.65
N VAL A 71 -0.70 5.56 2.22
CA VAL A 71 -2.14 5.56 1.94
C VAL A 71 -2.93 4.77 2.97
N ALA A 72 -2.31 3.77 3.61
CA ALA A 72 -2.95 3.01 4.67
C ALA A 72 -1.97 2.40 5.67
N VAL A 73 -2.45 2.19 6.89
CA VAL A 73 -1.79 1.41 7.95
C VAL A 73 -2.77 0.38 8.45
N CYS A 74 -2.43 -0.90 8.30
CA CYS A 74 -3.27 -2.03 8.68
C CYS A 74 -2.64 -2.84 9.81
N ASP A 75 -3.45 -3.28 10.76
CA ASP A 75 -3.10 -4.23 11.81
C ASP A 75 -4.17 -5.33 11.94
N ALA A 76 -4.12 -6.12 13.01
CA ALA A 76 -5.09 -7.18 13.26
C ALA A 76 -6.53 -6.68 13.48
N TYR A 77 -6.73 -5.38 13.77
CA TYR A 77 -8.02 -4.77 14.06
C TYR A 77 -8.62 -4.03 12.87
N GLY A 78 -7.83 -3.76 11.83
CA GLY A 78 -8.30 -3.15 10.58
C GLY A 78 -7.27 -2.20 9.98
N CYS A 79 -7.74 -1.32 9.08
CA CYS A 79 -6.89 -0.37 8.37
C CYS A 79 -7.34 1.07 8.61
N VAL A 80 -6.37 1.95 8.85
CA VAL A 80 -6.53 3.41 8.83
C VAL A 80 -6.03 3.92 7.49
N TYR A 81 -6.84 4.71 6.79
CA TYR A 81 -6.52 5.29 5.49
C TYR A 81 -6.21 6.79 5.63
N TYR A 82 -5.29 7.30 4.81
CA TYR A 82 -4.76 8.67 4.86
C TYR A 82 -5.08 9.47 3.61
#